data_AF-A0AAU6ITL6-F1
#
_entry.id   AF-A0AAU6ITL6-F1
#
_cell.length_a   1.000
_cell.length_b   1.000
_cell.length_c   1.000
_cell.angle_alpha   90.00
_cell.angle_beta   90.00
_cell.angle_gamma   90.00
#
_symmetry.space_group_name_H-M   'P 1'
#
loop_
_entity.id
_entity.type
_entity.pdbx_description
1 polymer ?
#
loop_
_entity_poly.entity_id
_entity_poly.type
_entity_poly.pdbx_seq_one_letter_code
_entity_poly.pdbx_strand_id
1 'polypeptide(L)' 'MAATEPSERRMANDIAVNLAHLPAGQAAAELAGHIGRFWDPRMRTRLCALADSDAPGMHPLVIEAVKLLR' A
#
# COMPACT_ATOMS: atom_id res chain seq x y z
N MET A 1 23.22 0.26 9.65
CA MET A 1 21.87 0.78 9.92
C MET A 1 21.34 1.43 8.65
N ALA A 2 20.77 0.65 7.73
CA ALA A 2 20.29 1.16 6.45
C ALA A 2 18.96 1.88 6.62
N ALA A 3 19.02 3.19 6.87
CA ALA A 3 17.92 4.10 6.64
C ALA A 3 17.76 4.24 5.12
N THR A 4 16.85 3.46 4.54
CA THR A 4 16.34 3.64 3.19
C THR A 4 14.90 4.14 3.37
N GLU A 5 14.42 5.04 2.50
CA GLU A 5 13.00 5.45 2.47
C GLU A 5 12.09 4.25 2.71
N PRO A 6 10.95 4.38 3.41
CA PRO A 6 10.10 3.23 3.70
C PRO A 6 9.72 2.54 2.39
N SER A 7 10.41 1.42 2.12
CA SER A 7 10.36 0.66 0.87
C SER A 7 8.92 0.26 0.57
N GLU A 8 8.16 0.02 1.63
CA GLU A 8 6.75 -0.33 1.62
C GLU A 8 5.91 0.71 0.86
N ARG A 9 6.11 2.02 1.06
CA ARG A 9 5.35 3.05 0.32
C ARG A 9 5.61 2.95 -1.18
N ARG A 10 6.89 2.88 -1.57
CA ARG A 10 7.29 2.83 -2.98
C ARG A 10 6.75 1.57 -3.65
N MET A 11 6.92 0.41 -3.01
CA MET A 11 6.40 -0.86 -3.53
C MET A 11 4.87 -0.85 -3.65
N ALA A 12 4.15 -0.33 -2.65
CA ALA A 12 2.69 -0.24 -2.71
C ALA A 12 2.22 0.68 -3.85
N ASN A 13 2.89 1.81 -4.05
CA ASN A 13 2.61 2.71 -5.17
C ASN A 13 2.90 2.05 -6.53
N ASP A 14 4.00 1.31 -6.67
CA ASP A 14 4.34 0.60 -7.90
C ASP A 14 3.27 -0.47 -8.25
N ILE A 15 2.78 -1.21 -7.25
CA ILE A 15 1.67 -2.15 -7.44
C ILE A 15 0.40 -1.38 -7.83
N ALA A 16 0.12 -0.24 -7.21
CA ALA A 16 -1.04 0.57 -7.55
C ALA A 16 -1.02 1.06 -9.01
N VAL A 17 0.15 1.45 -9.52
CA VAL A 17 0.33 1.81 -10.94
C VAL A 17 0.04 0.60 -11.84
N ASN A 18 0.51 -0.59 -11.49
CA ASN A 18 0.20 -1.80 -12.26
C ASN A 18 -1.29 -2.12 -12.30
N LEU A 19 -2.02 -1.82 -11.23
CA LEU A 19 -3.47 -2.04 -11.12
C LEU A 19 -4.31 -0.89 -11.71
N ALA A 20 -3.69 0.15 -12.29
CA ALA A 20 -4.41 1.31 -12.83
C ALA A 20 -5.37 1.00 -14.00
N HIS A 21 -5.25 -0.19 -14.60
CA HIS A 21 -6.17 -0.67 -15.63
C HIS A 21 -7.50 -1.21 -15.07
N LEU A 22 -7.57 -1.45 -13.76
CA LEU A 22 -8.77 -1.95 -13.08
C LEU A 22 -9.64 -0.80 -12.55
N PRO A 23 -10.97 -1.00 -12.41
CA PRO A 23 -11.83 -0.06 -11.70
C PRO A 23 -11.34 0.17 -10.27
N ALA A 24 -11.41 1.40 -9.77
CA ALA A 24 -10.81 1.80 -8.48
C ALA A 24 -11.19 0.89 -7.30
N GLY A 25 -12.46 0.48 -7.19
CA GLY A 25 -12.91 -0.43 -6.13
C GLY A 25 -12.29 -1.83 -6.21
N GLN A 26 -12.17 -2.38 -7.42
CA GLN A 26 -11.53 -3.68 -7.65
C GLN A 26 -10.01 -3.58 -7.44
N ALA A 27 -9.39 -2.52 -7.94
CA ALA A 27 -7.97 -2.27 -7.81
C ALA A 27 -7.54 -2.17 -6.33
N ALA A 28 -8.36 -1.55 -5.47
CA ALA A 28 -8.07 -1.44 -4.04
C ALA A 28 -8.15 -2.79 -3.33
N ALA A 29 -9.16 -3.60 -3.67
CA ALA A 29 -9.32 -4.95 -3.13
C ALA A 29 -8.18 -5.89 -3.56
N GLU A 30 -7.77 -5.83 -4.83
CA GLU A 30 -6.64 -6.62 -5.35
C GLU A 30 -5.32 -6.20 -4.69
N LEU A 31 -5.08 -4.90 -4.51
CA LEU A 31 -3.89 -4.39 -3.82
C LEU A 31 -3.87 -4.85 -2.36
N ALA A 32 -4.98 -4.71 -1.63
CA ALA A 32 -5.10 -5.17 -0.25
C ALA A 32 -4.90 -6.69 -0.15
N GLY A 33 -5.49 -7.46 -1.06
CA GLY A 33 -5.31 -8.91 -1.13
C GLY A 33 -3.86 -9.31 -1.40
N HIS A 34 -3.19 -8.62 -2.32
CA HIS A 34 -1.78 -8.84 -2.63
C HIS A 34 -0.90 -8.56 -1.39
N ILE A 35 -1.06 -7.39 -0.77
CA ILE A 35 -0.31 -7.02 0.43
C ILE A 35 -0.59 -8.02 1.57
N GLY A 36 -1.85 -8.40 1.79
CA GLY A 36 -2.24 -9.36 2.82
C GLY A 36 -1.61 -10.75 2.64
N ARG A 37 -1.44 -11.21 1.39
CA ARG A 37 -0.90 -12.54 1.07
C ARG A 37 0.63 -12.59 1.03
N PHE A 38 1.26 -11.54 0.50
CA PHE A 38 2.70 -11.58 0.19
C PHE A 38 3.56 -10.80 1.17
N TRP A 39 3.00 -9.87 1.96
CA TRP A 39 3.78 -9.04 2.86
C TRP A 39 3.74 -9.55 4.30
N ASP A 40 4.90 -9.50 4.95
CA ASP A 40 5.03 -9.81 6.38
C ASP A 40 4.13 -8.88 7.23
N PRO A 41 3.54 -9.35 8.33
CA PRO A 41 2.75 -8.52 9.25
C PRO A 41 3.42 -7.19 9.64
N ARG A 42 4.75 -7.17 9.79
CA ARG A 42 5.50 -5.96 10.14
C ARG A 42 5.50 -4.92 9.02
N MET A 43 5.59 -5.37 7.75
CA MET A 43 5.52 -4.48 6.59
C MET A 43 4.13 -3.86 6.46
N ARG A 44 3.07 -4.66 6.68
CA ARG A 44 1.68 -4.18 6.69
C ARG A 44 1.45 -3.11 7.75
N THR A 45 1.94 -3.36 8.96
CA THR A 45 1.85 -2.40 10.07
C THR A 45 2.55 -1.08 9.73
N ARG A 46 3.73 -1.13 9.11
CA ARG A 46 4.44 0.07 8.65
C ARG A 46 3.67 0.82 7.57
N LEU A 47 3.12 0.12 6.58
CA LEU A 47 2.31 0.73 5.52
C LEU A 47 1.08 1.44 6.11
N CYS A 48 0.39 0.80 7.06
CA CYS A 48 -0.74 1.42 7.77
C CYS A 48 -0.31 2.68 8.53
N ALA A 49 0.80 2.63 9.26
CA ALA A 49 1.32 3.78 10.01
C ALA A 49 1.75 4.94 9.07
N LEU A 50 2.29 4.63 7.89
CA LEU A 50 2.60 5.63 6.87
C LEU A 50 1.32 6.27 6.33
N ALA A 51 0.25 5.50 6.12
CA ALA A 51 -1.03 6.03 5.67
C ALA A 51 -1.68 6.96 6.70
N ASP A 52 -1.53 6.68 8.00
CA ASP A 52 -2.05 7.52 9.08
C ASP A 52 -1.28 8.83 9.26
N SER A 53 0.00 8.87 8.86
CA SER A 53 0.88 10.04 9.05
C SER A 53 0.73 11.11 7.94
N ASP A 54 -0.39 11.12 7.21
CA ASP A 54 -0.67 12.03 6.08
C ASP A 54 0.47 12.00 5.03
N ALA A 55 0.90 10.80 4.64
CA ALA A 55 2.10 10.60 3.81
C ALA A 55 2.03 11.30 2.45
N PRO A 56 2.83 12.37 2.22
CA PRO A 56 2.95 13.00 0.92
C PRO A 56 3.52 11.99 -0.09
N GLY A 57 2.85 11.84 -1.23
CA GLY A 57 3.28 10.91 -2.28
C GLY A 57 2.89 9.44 -2.04
N MET A 58 1.87 9.16 -1.22
CA MET A 58 1.15 7.89 -1.26
C MET A 58 0.09 7.93 -2.38
N HIS A 59 -0.01 6.87 -3.17
CA HIS A 59 -1.02 6.78 -4.22
C HIS A 59 -2.43 6.65 -3.60
N PRO A 60 -3.48 7.31 -4.12
CA PRO A 60 -4.84 7.24 -3.57
C PRO A 60 -5.36 5.80 -3.42
N LEU A 61 -5.03 4.94 -4.39
CA LEU A 61 -5.39 3.52 -4.33
C LEU A 61 -4.77 2.78 -3.13
N VAL A 62 -3.56 3.16 -2.73
CA VAL A 62 -2.88 2.56 -1.57
C VAL A 62 -3.61 2.96 -0.29
N ILE A 63 -4.10 4.19 -0.20
CA ILE A 63 -4.90 4.65 0.95
C ILE A 63 -6.19 3.83 1.06
N GLU A 64 -6.90 3.62 -0.05
CA GLU A 64 -8.11 2.78 -0.06
C GLU A 64 -7.79 1.32 0.28
N ALA A 65 -6.70 0.76 -0.25
CA ALA A 65 -6.27 -0.60 0.09
C ALA A 65 -5.91 -0.74 1.58
N VAL A 66 -5.27 0.28 2.18
CA VAL A 66 -4.94 0.28 3.62
C VAL A 66 -6.21 0.28 4.47
N LYS A 67 -7.28 0.96 4.07
CA LYS A 67 -8.58 0.90 4.76
C LYS A 67 -9.18 -0.52 4.75
N LEU A 68 -8.92 -1.30 3.70
CA LEU A 68 -9.38 -2.70 3.58
C LEU A 68 -8.51 -3.70 4.35
N LEU A 69 -7.29 -3.31 4.76
CA LEU A 69 -6.37 -4.16 5.52
C LEU A 69 -6.56 -4.08 7.04
N ARG A 70 -7.37 -3.14 7.52
CA ARG A 70 -7.73 -2.94 8.94
C ARG A 70 -8.99 -3.72 9.27
#